data_AF-A0A3D2HPC2-F1
#
_entry.id   AF-A0A3D2HPC2-F1
#
_cell.length_a   1.000
_cell.length_b   1.000
_cell.length_c   1.000
_cell.angle_alpha   90.00
_cell.angle_beta   90.00
_cell.angle_gamma   90.00
#
_symmetry.space_group_name_H-M   'P 1'
#
loop_
_entity.id
_entity.type
_entity.pdbx_description
1 polymer ?
#
loop_
_entity_poly.entity_id
_entity_poly.type
_entity_poly.pdbx_seq_one_letter_code
_entity_poly.pdbx_strand_id
1 'polypeptide(L)' 'MIELSNNDIEIIKSHSREFLEPILTITQLSNLHLSEAELIQNEDFNKVIAQLTEIDKQGLRPQFYMLVTIIME' A
#
# COMPACT_ATOMS: atom_id res chain seq x y z
N MET A 1 -13.71 -13.80 5.27
CA MET A 1 -14.47 -12.59 4.88
C MET A 1 -14.02 -11.49 5.82
N ILE A 2 -13.32 -10.48 5.31
CA ILE A 2 -12.94 -9.33 6.13
C ILE A 2 -14.22 -8.58 6.49
N GLU A 3 -14.51 -8.45 7.78
CA GLU A 3 -15.62 -7.63 8.26
C GLU A 3 -15.09 -6.20 8.47
N LEU A 4 -15.44 -5.30 7.56
CA LEU A 4 -15.10 -3.88 7.65
C LEU A 4 -16.09 -3.18 8.56
N SER A 5 -15.61 -2.50 9.59
CA SER A 5 -16.48 -1.58 10.33
C SER A 5 -16.79 -0.35 9.47
N ASN A 6 -17.91 0.33 9.74
CA ASN A 6 -18.21 1.61 9.08
C ASN A 6 -17.08 2.64 9.28
N ASN A 7 -16.39 2.59 10.42
CA ASN A 7 -15.25 3.46 10.70
C ASN A 7 -14.06 3.14 9.79
N ASP A 8 -13.75 1.85 9.59
CA ASP A 8 -12.67 1.45 8.67
C ASP A 8 -12.96 1.90 7.23
N ILE A 9 -14.23 1.79 6.80
CA ILE A 9 -14.66 2.24 5.48
C ILE A 9 -14.42 3.75 5.31
N GLU A 10 -14.78 4.57 6.29
CA GLU A 10 -14.59 6.03 6.21
C GLU A 10 -13.11 6.43 6.26
N ILE A 11 -12.28 5.72 7.04
CA ILE A 11 -10.83 5.90 7.05
C ILE A 11 -10.23 5.55 5.68
N ILE A 12 -10.61 4.40 5.12
CA ILE A 12 -10.13 3.96 3.80
C ILE A 12 -10.54 4.96 2.72
N LYS A 13 -11.78 5.45 2.74
CA LYS A 13 -12.24 6.47 1.77
C LYS A 13 -11.42 7.75 1.86
N SER A 14 -11.22 8.26 3.08
CA SER A 14 -10.50 9.52 3.32
C SER A 14 -9.01 9.44 2.97
N HIS A 15 -8.38 8.27 3.10
CA HIS A 15 -6.97 8.03 2.77
C HIS A 15 -6.76 7.24 1.47
N SER A 16 -7.82 7.06 0.66
CA SER A 16 -7.80 6.19 -0.52
C SER A 16 -6.70 6.55 -1.51
N ARG A 17 -6.45 7.84 -1.75
CA ARG A 17 -5.37 8.29 -2.62
C ARG A 17 -3.99 7.89 -2.08
N GLU A 18 -3.76 8.12 -0.79
CA GLU A 18 -2.51 7.78 -0.12
C GLU A 18 -2.26 6.27 -0.14
N PHE A 19 -3.30 5.47 0.06
CA PHE A 19 -3.17 4.01 0.05
C PHE A 19 -3.00 3.44 -1.35
N LEU A 20 -3.66 4.01 -2.36
CA LEU A 20 -3.59 3.51 -3.74
C LEU A 20 -2.23 3.79 -4.40
N GLU A 21 -1.55 4.88 -4.04
CA GLU A 21 -0.25 5.23 -4.63
C GLU A 21 0.81 4.12 -4.47
N PRO A 22 1.13 3.64 -3.25
CA PRO A 22 2.12 2.57 -3.09
C PRO A 22 1.67 1.25 -3.74
N ILE A 23 0.37 0.94 -3.77
CA ILE A 23 -0.16 -0.27 -4.41
C ILE A 23 0.09 -0.24 -5.93
N LEU A 24 -0.21 0.89 -6.57
CA LEU A 24 0.02 1.07 -8.00
C LEU A 24 1.50 0.99 -8.35
N THR A 25 2.36 1.64 -7.56
CA THR A 25 3.81 1.61 -7.78
C THR A 25 4.37 0.20 -7.61
N ILE A 26 3.99 -0.55 -6.56
CA ILE A 26 4.40 -1.96 -6.39
C ILE A 26 3.95 -2.80 -7.58
N THR A 27 2.71 -2.61 -8.06
CA THR A 27 2.18 -3.36 -9.20
C THR A 27 2.97 -3.08 -10.47
N GLN A 28 3.36 -1.83 -10.71
CA GLN A 28 4.21 -1.44 -11.83
C GLN A 28 5.63 -2.04 -11.73
N LEU A 29 6.25 -1.96 -10.55
CA LEU A 29 7.57 -2.54 -10.30
C LEU A 29 7.57 -4.07 -10.47
N SER A 30 6.50 -4.73 -10.06
CA SER A 30 6.34 -6.19 -10.21
C SER A 30 6.34 -6.63 -11.68
N ASN A 31 5.87 -5.78 -12.60
CA ASN A 31 5.89 -6.04 -14.04
C ASN A 31 7.28 -5.88 -14.68
N LEU A 32 8.22 -5.25 -13.99
CA LEU A 32 9.59 -5.07 -14.48
C LEU A 32 10.48 -6.30 -14.24
N HIS A 33 9.99 -7.28 -13.46
CA HIS A 33 10.71 -8.52 -13.14
C HIS A 33 12.14 -8.29 -12.61
N LEU A 34 12.34 -7.20 -11.85
CA LEU A 34 13.62 -6.87 -11.22
C LEU A 34 14.03 -7.97 -10.24
N SER A 35 15.33 -8.27 -10.17
CA SER A 35 15.88 -9.04 -9.06
C SER A 35 15.74 -8.26 -7.75
N GLU A 36 15.84 -8.95 -6.62
CA GLU A 36 15.77 -8.33 -5.30
C GLU A 36 16.85 -7.23 -5.12
N ALA A 37 18.06 -7.48 -5.64
CA ALA A 37 19.16 -6.51 -5.59
C ALA A 37 18.86 -5.24 -6.40
N GLU A 38 18.24 -5.39 -7.57
CA GLU A 38 17.82 -4.26 -8.41
C GLU A 38 16.63 -3.50 -7.79
N LEU A 39 15.71 -4.21 -7.14
CA LEU A 39 14.56 -3.64 -6.47
C LEU A 39 14.99 -2.74 -5.29
N ILE A 40 15.93 -3.19 -4.46
CA ILE A 40 16.44 -2.43 -3.31
C ILE A 40 17.11 -1.11 -3.76
N GLN A 41 17.73 -1.10 -4.94
CA GLN A 41 18.36 0.09 -5.51
C GLN A 41 17.37 0.98 -6.29
N ASN A 42 16.14 0.52 -6.51
CA ASN A 42 15.14 1.25 -7.28
C ASN A 42 14.54 2.40 -6.44
N GLU A 43 14.54 3.62 -7.01
CA GLU A 43 14.04 4.82 -6.31
C GLU A 43 12.54 4.76 -6.02
N ASP A 44 11.74 4.20 -6.94
CA ASP A 44 10.30 4.05 -6.75
C ASP A 44 10.00 3.03 -5.65
N PHE A 45 10.79 1.95 -5.57
CA PHE A 45 10.68 1.00 -4.46
C PHE A 45 10.99 1.68 -3.11
N ASN A 46 12.05 2.49 -3.05
CA ASN A 46 12.38 3.25 -1.84
C ASN A 46 11.29 4.26 -1.47
N LYS A 47 10.65 4.90 -2.46
CA LYS A 47 9.50 5.78 -2.25
C LYS A 47 8.31 5.03 -1.64
N VAL A 48 7.99 3.84 -2.15
CA VAL A 48 6.94 2.98 -1.59
C VAL A 48 7.24 2.66 -0.13
N ILE A 49 8.47 2.26 0.22
CA ILE A 49 8.84 1.97 1.61
C ILE A 49 8.64 3.19 2.52
N ALA A 50 8.98 4.39 2.05
CA ALA A 50 8.75 5.62 2.80
C ALA A 50 7.25 5.90 3.01
N GLN A 51 6.41 5.69 1.99
CA GLN A 51 4.95 5.84 2.09
C GLN A 51 4.35 4.84 3.09
N LEU A 52 4.74 3.56 3.01
CA LEU A 52 4.28 2.52 3.93
C LEU A 52 4.70 2.83 5.38
N THR A 53 5.90 3.37 5.57
CA THR A 53 6.37 3.83 6.88
C THR A 53 5.49 4.97 7.43
N GLU A 54 5.05 5.88 6.57
CA GLU A 54 4.19 6.99 7.00
C GLU A 54 2.76 6.52 7.33
N ILE A 55 2.21 5.59 6.55
CA ILE A 55 0.93 4.93 6.86
C ILE A 55 0.98 4.25 8.23
N ASP A 56 2.09 3.56 8.55
CA ASP A 56 2.27 2.91 9.84
C ASP A 56 2.36 3.92 11.00
N LYS A 57 3.10 5.01 10.82
CA LYS A 57 3.18 6.11 11.81
C LYS A 57 1.83 6.76 12.09
N GLN A 58 0.96 6.85 11.09
CA GLN A 58 -0.40 7.36 11.24
C GLN A 58 -1.33 6.35 11.93
N GLY A 59 -0.88 5.13 12.20
CA GLY A 59 -1.70 4.07 12.80
C GLY A 59 -2.71 3.45 11.82
N LEU A 60 -2.52 3.67 10.52
CA LEU A 60 -3.46 3.29 9.46
C LEU A 60 -3.13 1.94 8.80
N ARG A 61 -2.11 1.25 9.32
CA ARG A 61 -1.66 -0.05 8.80
C ARG A 61 -2.78 -1.11 8.70
N PRO A 62 -3.71 -1.26 9.67
CA PRO A 62 -4.81 -2.21 9.54
C PRO A 62 -5.72 -1.91 8.35
N GLN A 63 -6.12 -0.64 8.17
CA GLN A 63 -7.01 -0.21 7.09
C GLN A 63 -6.34 -0.28 5.72
N PHE A 64 -5.04 0.02 5.65
CA PHE A 64 -4.25 -0.20 4.45
C PHE A 64 -4.25 -1.68 4.04
N TYR A 65 -3.99 -2.61 4.98
CA TYR A 65 -4.04 -4.04 4.67
C TYR A 65 -5.43 -4.51 4.26
N MET A 66 -6.48 -4.02 4.92
CA MET A 66 -7.85 -4.33 4.51
C MET A 66 -8.09 -3.92 3.05
N LEU A 67 -7.67 -2.71 2.66
CA LEU A 67 -7.78 -2.25 1.28
C LEU A 67 -6.97 -3.13 0.32
N VAL A 68 -5.72 -3.46 0.67
CA VAL A 68 -4.87 -4.35 -0.15
C VAL A 68 -5.55 -5.70 -0.36
N THR A 69 -6.10 -6.31 0.69
CA THR A 69 -6.81 -7.59 0.57
C THR A 69 -8.04 -7.47 -0.31
N ILE A 70 -8.83 -6.40 -0.19
CA ILE A 70 -10.01 -6.16 -1.05
C ILE A 70 -9.63 -6.02 -2.53
N ILE A 71 -8.48 -5.41 -2.84
CA ILE A 71 -8.03 -5.20 -4.22
C ILE A 71 -7.47 -6.49 -4.83
N MET A 72 -6.84 -7.34 -4.01
CA MET A 72 -6.08 -8.50 -4.46
C MET A 72 -6.84 -9.84 -4.38
N GLU A 73 -7.97 -9.88 -3.68
CA GLU A 73 -8.94 -11.00 -3.66
C GLU A 73 -10.11 -10.78 -4.63
#